data_AF-A0A6P1INI1-F1
#
_entry.id   AF-A0A6P1INI1-F1
#
_cell.length_a   1.000
_cell.length_b   1.000
_cell.length_c   1.000
_cell.angle_alpha   90.00
_cell.angle_beta   90.00
_cell.angle_gamma   90.00
#
_symmetry.space_group_name_H-M   'P 1'
#
loop_
_entity.id
_entity.type
_entity.pdbx_description
1 polymer ?
#
loop_
_entity_poly.entity_id
_entity_poly.type
_entity_poly.pdbx_seq_one_letter_code
_entity_poly.pdbx_strand_id
1 'polypeptide(L)'
;MAKNWGVARFYGGGSMEYQLESGRWLTDGKLFDGAPIRLYETMAEADQAAGQLPQDGQPHGVQFTLDAQGRVATARKTAPKTLKPRARG
;
A
#
# COMPACT_ATOMS: atom_id res chain seq x y z
N MET A 1 -13.17 10.59 -10.45
CA MET A 1 -11.77 10.49 -10.01
C MET A 1 -11.66 9.20 -9.22
N ALA A 2 -10.76 8.26 -9.59
CA ALA A 2 -10.74 6.93 -8.98
C ALA A 2 -9.76 6.90 -7.80
N LYS A 3 -10.27 6.66 -6.58
CA LYS A 3 -9.50 6.52 -5.34
C LYS A 3 -8.81 5.16 -5.34
N ASN A 4 -7.58 5.09 -5.83
CA ASN A 4 -6.86 3.83 -5.97
C ASN A 4 -5.48 3.84 -5.32
N TRP A 5 -5.17 4.84 -4.50
CA TRP A 5 -3.95 4.88 -3.70
C TRP A 5 -4.25 4.49 -2.27
N GLY A 6 -3.38 3.77 -1.58
CA GLY A 6 -3.56 3.51 -0.15
C GLY A 6 -2.24 3.21 0.51
N VAL A 7 -2.28 2.85 1.80
CA VAL A 7 -1.07 2.68 2.60
C VAL A 7 -0.79 1.21 2.83
N ALA A 8 0.46 0.80 2.58
CA ALA A 8 0.99 -0.50 2.95
C ALA A 8 2.23 -0.34 3.83
N ARG A 9 2.52 -1.30 4.70
CA ARG A 9 3.79 -1.41 5.41
C ARG A 9 4.35 -2.83 5.29
N PHE A 10 5.67 -2.94 5.40
CA PHE A 10 6.36 -4.21 5.44
C PHE A 10 6.58 -4.66 6.89
N TYR A 11 5.73 -5.57 7.37
CA TYR A 11 5.88 -6.10 8.72
C TYR A 11 6.66 -7.42 8.65
N GLY A 12 8.00 -7.33 8.76
CA GLY A 12 8.97 -8.42 8.99
C GLY A 12 8.75 -9.77 8.29
N GLY A 13 9.71 -10.22 7.46
CA GLY A 13 9.71 -11.60 6.93
C GLY A 13 9.07 -11.78 5.55
N GLY A 14 8.91 -10.70 4.77
CA GLY A 14 8.36 -10.77 3.41
C GLY A 14 6.88 -10.43 3.32
N SER A 15 6.20 -10.34 4.46
CA SER A 15 4.77 -10.04 4.56
C SER A 15 4.49 -8.54 4.51
N MET A 16 3.40 -8.21 3.83
CA MET A 16 2.89 -6.84 3.72
C MET A 16 1.56 -6.73 4.42
N GLU A 17 1.39 -5.61 5.11
CA GLU A 17 0.13 -5.22 5.72
C GLU A 17 -0.37 -3.92 5.09
N TYR A 18 -1.68 -3.74 5.05
CA TYR A 18 -2.37 -2.62 4.44
C TYR A 18 -3.28 -1.94 5.44
N GLN A 19 -3.36 -0.63 5.35
CA GLN A 19 -4.15 0.16 6.28
C GLN A 19 -5.64 0.12 5.89
N LEU A 20 -6.48 -0.37 6.79
CA LEU A 20 -7.94 -0.32 6.66
C LEU A 20 -8.48 1.05 7.09
N GLU A 21 -9.67 1.40 6.61
CA GLU A 21 -10.41 2.60 7.01
C GLU A 21 -10.64 2.65 8.53
N SER A 22 -10.82 1.48 9.15
CA SER A 22 -10.98 1.32 10.60
C SER A 22 -9.69 1.57 11.42
N GLY A 23 -8.56 1.89 10.79
CA GLY A 23 -7.28 2.05 11.49
C GLY A 23 -6.54 0.74 11.78
N ARG A 24 -7.09 -0.40 11.38
CA ARG A 24 -6.46 -1.72 11.51
C ARG A 24 -5.55 -2.04 10.33
N TRP A 25 -4.56 -2.90 10.55
CA TRP A 25 -3.70 -3.44 9.51
C TRP A 25 -4.22 -4.79 9.01
N LEU A 26 -4.19 -4.98 7.69
CA LEU A 26 -4.64 -6.20 7.02
C LEU A 26 -3.48 -6.80 6.22
N THR A 27 -3.18 -8.07 6.42
CA THR A 27 -2.16 -8.76 5.61
C THR A 27 -2.62 -9.00 4.17
N ASP A 28 -1.67 -9.04 3.24
CA ASP A 28 -1.86 -9.37 1.82
C ASP A 28 -2.80 -10.54 1.54
N GLY A 29 -2.67 -11.63 2.29
CA GLY A 29 -3.53 -12.81 2.11
C GLY A 29 -5.02 -12.56 2.30
N LYS A 30 -5.44 -11.46 2.95
CA LYS A 30 -6.85 -11.10 3.15
C LYS A 30 -7.34 -9.95 2.28
N LEU A 31 -6.48 -9.36 1.45
CA LEU A 31 -6.82 -8.21 0.61
C LEU A 31 -7.97 -8.53 -0.37
N PHE A 32 -7.97 -9.76 -0.90
CA PHE A 32 -8.90 -10.24 -1.92
C PHE A 32 -10.36 -10.41 -1.46
N ASP A 33 -10.64 -10.30 -0.16
CA ASP A 33 -12.00 -10.42 0.38
C ASP A 33 -12.81 -9.12 0.26
N GLY A 34 -12.28 -8.14 -0.48
CA GLY A 34 -12.89 -6.82 -0.60
C GLY A 34 -12.75 -6.01 0.68
N ALA A 35 -11.59 -6.11 1.32
CA ALA A 35 -11.33 -5.45 2.58
C ALA A 35 -11.50 -3.91 2.45
N PRO A 36 -12.03 -3.23 3.48
CA PRO A 36 -12.22 -1.78 3.50
C PRO A 36 -10.87 -1.09 3.71
N ILE A 37 -10.03 -1.11 2.69
CA ILE A 37 -8.72 -0.47 2.67
C ILE A 37 -8.93 1.04 2.59
N ARG A 38 -8.12 1.78 3.34
CA ARG A 38 -8.14 3.23 3.28
C ARG A 38 -7.52 3.69 1.96
N LEU A 39 -8.40 4.13 1.06
CA LEU A 39 -8.02 4.61 -0.26
C LEU A 39 -8.04 6.13 -0.34
N TYR A 40 -7.12 6.68 -1.11
CA TYR A 40 -6.86 8.09 -1.36
C TYR A 40 -6.90 8.36 -2.86
N GLU A 41 -7.13 9.62 -3.21
CA GLU A 41 -7.18 10.06 -4.60
C GLU A 41 -5.79 10.20 -5.20
N THR A 42 -4.80 10.53 -4.36
CA THR A 42 -3.44 10.81 -4.79
C THR A 42 -2.41 10.00 -4.02
N MET A 43 -1.28 9.72 -4.69
CA MET A 43 -0.09 9.15 -4.06
C MET A 43 0.40 10.03 -2.90
N ALA A 44 0.32 11.35 -3.03
CA ALA A 44 0.78 12.29 -2.01
C ALA A 44 0.00 12.16 -0.70
N GLU A 45 -1.32 11.95 -0.77
CA GLU A 45 -2.13 11.71 0.42
C GLU A 45 -1.82 10.35 1.06
N ALA A 46 -1.64 9.31 0.24
CA ALA A 46 -1.25 8.00 0.74
C ALA A 46 0.14 8.04 1.40
N ASP A 47 1.10 8.75 0.81
CA ASP A 47 2.45 8.91 1.36
C ASP A 47 2.45 9.77 2.63
N GLN A 48 1.66 10.85 2.67
CA GLN A 48 1.44 11.63 3.89
C GLN A 48 0.85 10.77 5.01
N ALA A 49 -0.17 9.97 4.72
CA ALA A 49 -0.77 9.07 5.69
C ALA A 49 0.21 7.99 6.15
N ALA A 50 1.03 7.46 5.23
CA ALA A 50 2.12 6.54 5.56
C ALA A 50 3.15 7.20 6.48
N GLY A 51 3.54 8.44 6.21
CA GLY A 51 4.49 9.20 7.02
C GLY A 51 3.97 9.59 8.42
N GLN A 52 2.65 9.61 8.62
CA GLN A 52 2.03 9.81 9.93
C GLN A 52 1.92 8.53 10.76
N LEU A 53 2.13 7.36 10.16
CA LEU A 53 2.08 6.09 10.86
C LEU A 53 3.44 5.77 11.50
N PRO A 54 3.46 4.98 12.59
CA PRO A 54 4.72 4.53 13.17
C PRO A 54 5.55 3.84 12.10
N GLN A 55 6.82 4.25 11.93
CA GLN A 55 7.76 3.73 10.93
C GLN A 55 8.17 2.26 11.14
N ASP A 56 7.48 1.57 12.03
CA ASP A 56 7.61 0.13 12.26
C ASP A 56 7.23 -0.60 10.96
N GLY A 57 8.24 -1.06 10.24
CA GLY A 57 8.07 -1.76 8.96
C GLY A 57 8.00 -0.89 7.71
N GLN A 58 8.42 0.39 7.77
CA GLN A 58 8.43 1.30 6.61
C GLN A 58 7.06 1.35 5.90
N PRO A 59 6.09 2.13 6.39
CA PRO A 59 4.86 2.39 5.65
C PRO A 59 5.16 3.21 4.37
N HIS A 60 4.46 2.91 3.27
CA HIS A 60 4.55 3.63 1.99
C HIS A 60 3.21 3.65 1.24
N GLY A 61 3.03 4.66 0.39
CA GLY A 61 1.92 4.74 -0.54
C GLY A 61 2.03 3.70 -1.66
N VAL A 62 1.01 2.87 -1.81
CA VAL A 62 0.88 1.87 -2.88
C VAL A 62 -0.37 2.10 -3.69
N GLN A 63 -0.35 1.69 -4.97
CA GLN A 63 -1.52 1.76 -5.83
C GLN A 63 -2.27 0.43 -5.78
N PHE A 64 -3.55 0.49 -5.45
CA PHE A 64 -4.48 -0.61 -5.51
C PHE A 64 -5.20 -0.67 -6.84
N THR A 65 -5.58 -1.87 -7.25
CA THR A 65 -6.52 -2.11 -8.34
C THR A 65 -7.86 -2.40 -7.70
N LEU A 66 -8.89 -1.64 -8.07
CA LEU A 66 -10.25 -1.89 -7.63
C LEU A 66 -11.00 -2.75 -8.64
N ASP A 67 -11.90 -3.60 -8.16
CA ASP A 67 -12.88 -4.28 -9.00
C ASP A 67 -14.01 -3.31 -9.43
N ALA A 68 -14.94 -3.80 -10.27
CA ALA A 68 -16.07 -3.02 -10.77
C ALA A 68 -17.05 -2.60 -9.65
N GLN A 69 -17.01 -3.22 -8.48
CA GLN A 69 -17.74 -2.87 -7.27
C GLN A 69 -16.96 -1.92 -6.35
N GLY A 70 -15.76 -1.47 -6.75
CA GLY A 70 -14.93 -0.54 -6.00
C GLY A 70 -14.17 -1.18 -4.83
N ARG A 71 -14.08 -2.52 -4.77
CA ARG A 71 -13.32 -3.21 -3.71
C ARG A 71 -11.90 -3.46 -4.16
N VAL A 72 -10.97 -3.54 -3.21
CA VAL A 72 -9.57 -3.82 -3.53
C VAL A 72 -9.41 -5.24 -4.03
N ALA A 73 -9.04 -5.38 -5.31
CA ALA A 73 -8.78 -6.65 -5.95
C ALA A 73 -7.30 -7.06 -5.84
N THR A 74 -6.37 -6.12 -6.05
CA THR A 74 -4.93 -6.37 -5.92
C THR A 74 -4.18 -5.11 -5.48
N ALA A 75 -3.05 -5.27 -4.79
CA ALA A 75 -2.11 -4.18 -4.56
C ALA A 75 -0.97 -4.26 -5.57
N ARG A 76 -0.79 -3.23 -6.39
CA ARG A 76 0.41 -3.11 -7.23
C ARG A 76 1.46 -2.37 -6.43
N LYS A 77 2.54 -3.06 -6.08
CA LYS A 77 3.72 -2.41 -5.50
C LYS A 77 4.22 -1.38 -6.50
N THR A 78 4.08 -0.10 -6.17
CA THR A 78 4.97 0.93 -6.71
C THR A 78 6.34 0.58 -6.17
N ALA A 79 7.11 -0.17 -6.97
CA ALA A 79 8.47 -0.54 -6.61
C ALA A 79 9.19 0.73 -6.13
N PRO A 80 9.79 0.75 -4.93
CA PRO A 80 10.58 1.88 -4.53
C PRO A 80 11.63 2.10 -5.62
N LYS A 81 11.69 3.33 -6.14
CA LYS A 81 12.78 3.76 -7.02
C LYS A 81 14.07 3.78 -6.19
N THR A 82 14.69 2.62 -6.02
CA THR A 82 16.04 2.42 -5.49
C THR A 82 16.46 0.99 -5.85
N LEU A 83 17.56 0.70 -6.54
CA LEU A 83 18.75 1.47 -6.87
C LEU A 83 19.24 1.08 -8.27
N LYS A 84 19.92 2.01 -8.95
CA LYS A 84 20.78 1.76 -10.10
C LYS A 84 21.55 0.44 -9.93
N PRO A 85 21.63 -0.44 -10.94
CA PRO A 85 22.75 -1.36 -11.00
C PRO A 85 24.00 -0.51 -11.22
N ARG A 86 24.78 -0.29 -10.17
CA ARG A 86 26.20 0.05 -10.32
C ARG A 86 26.89 -1.21 -10.85
N ALA A 87 26.80 -1.41 -12.15
CA ALA A 87 27.67 -2.35 -12.84
C ALA A 87 29.06 -1.71 -12.90
N ARG A 88 30.02 -2.29 -12.16
CA ARG A 88 31.44 -2.12 -12.44
C ARG A 88 31.72 -2.78 -13.79
N GLY A 89 32.42 -2.06 -14.65
CA GLY A 89 33.05 -2.52 -15.89
C GLY A 89 34.08 -1.50 -16.28
#